data_AF-A0A971AKF3-F1
#
_entry.id   AF-A0A971AKF3-F1
#
_cell.length_a   1.000
_cell.length_b   1.000
_cell.length_c   1.000
_cell.angle_alpha   90.00
_cell.angle_beta   90.00
_cell.angle_gamma   90.00
#
_symmetry.space_group_name_H-M   'P 1'
#
loop_
_entity.id
_entity.type
_entity.pdbx_description
1 polymer ?
#
loop_
_entity_poly.entity_id
_entity_poly.type
_entity_poly.pdbx_seq_one_letter_code
_entity_poly.pdbx_strand_id
1 'polypeptide(L)' 'MELYKDLLLKLQSSNPQETLPPETPTKISESTCYQAIQDIRKILDDDKLHDFECIEKIVVLLENIGSDGGSRHDFS' A
#
# COMPACT_ATOMS: atom_id res chain seq x y z
N MET A 1 -9.80 3.33 -13.86
CA MET A 1 -8.46 3.93 -13.63
C MET A 1 -8.52 5.44 -13.35
N GLU A 2 -9.64 5.99 -12.85
CA GLU A 2 -9.76 7.45 -12.61
C GLU A 2 -9.46 7.82 -11.16
N LEU A 3 -9.81 6.95 -10.21
CA LEU A 3 -9.56 7.17 -8.77
C LEU A 3 -8.07 7.36 -8.43
N TYR A 4 -7.18 6.63 -9.11
CA TYR A 4 -5.73 6.74 -8.91
C TYR A 4 -5.19 8.10 -9.36
N LYS A 5 -5.67 8.60 -10.50
CA LYS A 5 -5.27 9.91 -11.03
C LYS A 5 -5.76 11.02 -10.12
N ASP A 6 -7.00 10.92 -9.64
CA ASP A 6 -7.59 11.89 -8.72
C ASP A 6 -6.85 11.94 -7.38
N LEU A 7 -6.35 10.80 -6.89
CA LEU A 7 -5.56 10.73 -5.66
C LEU A 7 -4.19 11.38 -5.85
N LEU A 8 -3.50 11.09 -6.96
CA LEU A 8 -2.21 11.71 -7.30
C LEU A 8 -2.32 13.23 -7.48
N LEU A 9 -3.38 13.70 -8.16
CA LEU A 9 -3.65 15.12 -8.37
C LEU A 9 -3.87 15.85 -7.03
N LYS A 10 -4.58 15.22 -6.09
CA LYS A 10 -4.78 15.79 -4.75
C LYS A 10 -3.47 15.89 -3.98
N LEU A 11 -2.63 14.86 -4.01
CA LEU A 11 -1.33 14.85 -3.33
C LEU A 11 -0.35 15.88 -3.89
N GLN A 12 -0.32 16.06 -5.22
CA GLN A 12 0.49 17.10 -5.87
C GLN A 12 0.00 18.52 -5.57
N SER A 13 -1.33 18.71 -5.49
CA SER A 13 -1.92 20.02 -5.20
C SER A 13 -1.68 20.49 -3.75
N SER A 14 -1.43 19.55 -2.83
CA SER A 14 -1.23 19.83 -1.41
C SER A 14 0.20 20.20 -1.00
N ASN A 15 1.20 20.21 -1.89
CA ASN A 15 2.59 20.45 -1.46
C ASN A 15 3.43 21.32 -2.43
N PRO A 16 3.34 22.65 -2.35
CA PRO A 16 4.27 23.54 -3.04
C PRO A 16 5.51 23.78 -2.16
N GLN A 17 6.60 23.09 -2.49
CA GLN A 17 7.97 23.35 -2.01
C GLN A 17 8.17 23.32 -0.49
N GLU A 18 8.48 22.15 0.05
CA GLU A 18 9.27 22.07 1.27
C GLU A 18 10.55 21.28 1.00
N THR A 19 11.66 22.01 0.97
CA THR A 19 13.02 21.49 0.96
C THR A 19 13.15 20.41 2.02
N LEU A 20 13.32 19.16 1.57
CA LEU A 20 13.28 17.95 2.38
C LEU A 20 14.47 17.93 3.38
N PRO A 21 14.26 18.08 4.71
CA PRO A 21 15.32 17.85 5.70
C PRO A 21 15.41 16.37 6.06
N PRO A 22 16.51 15.92 6.69
CA PRO A 22 16.88 14.51 6.79
C PRO A 22 15.85 13.73 7.62
N GLU A 23 15.28 12.72 6.95
CA GLU A 23 14.69 11.49 7.50
C GLU A 23 13.95 11.63 8.85
N THR A 24 12.74 12.20 8.77
CA THR A 24 11.73 12.04 9.81
C THR A 24 11.09 10.65 9.67
N PRO A 25 10.75 9.95 10.78
CA PRO A 25 10.10 8.63 10.75
C PRO A 25 8.78 8.63 9.95
N THR A 26 8.15 9.80 9.79
CA THR A 26 6.98 10.01 8.92
C THR A 26 7.27 9.71 7.45
N LYS A 27 8.43 10.13 6.92
CA LYS A 27 8.82 9.83 5.52
C LYS A 27 9.15 8.35 5.32
N ILE A 28 9.71 7.69 6.34
CA ILE A 28 9.95 6.25 6.32
C ILE A 28 8.60 5.53 6.26
N SER A 29 7.62 5.93 7.08
CA SER A 29 6.26 5.35 7.02
C SER A 29 5.53 5.60 5.70
N GLU A 30 5.71 6.78 5.08
CA GLU A 30 5.16 7.08 3.75
C GLU A 30 5.79 6.20 2.67
N SER A 31 7.10 5.96 2.74
CA SER A 31 7.80 5.08 1.80
C SER A 31 7.35 3.62 1.91
N THR A 32 7.17 3.12 3.14
CA THR A 32 6.68 1.75 3.39
C THR A 32 5.23 1.59 2.92
N CYS A 33 4.38 2.58 3.19
CA CYS A 33 2.99 2.57 2.72
C CYS A 33 2.91 2.59 1.19
N TYR A 34 3.70 3.46 0.56
CA TYR A 34 3.78 3.54 -0.90
C TYR A 34 4.27 2.24 -1.53
N GLN A 35 5.31 1.62 -0.95
CA GLN A 35 5.82 0.33 -1.40
C GLN A 35 4.78 -0.79 -1.23
N ALA A 36 4.07 -0.82 -0.11
CA ALA A 36 2.98 -1.77 0.13
C ALA A 36 1.89 -1.68 -0.96
N ILE A 37 1.49 -0.46 -1.32
CA ILE A 37 0.49 -0.22 -2.38
C ILE A 37 1.00 -0.70 -3.74
N GLN A 38 2.28 -0.46 -4.05
CA GLN A 38 2.88 -0.97 -5.29
C GLN A 38 2.92 -2.49 -5.34
N ASP A 39 3.18 -3.15 -4.21
CA ASP A 39 3.23 -4.61 -4.15
C ASP A 39 1.84 -5.24 -4.19
N ILE A 40 0.83 -4.62 -3.54
CA ILE A 40 -0.59 -4.97 -3.73
C ILE A 40 -0.98 -4.84 -5.20
N ARG A 41 -0.53 -3.78 -5.89
CA ARG A 41 -0.82 -3.59 -7.31
C ARG A 41 -0.26 -4.73 -8.16
N LYS A 42 0.98 -5.17 -7.90
CA LYS A 42 1.58 -6.31 -8.61
C LYS A 42 0.81 -7.61 -8.38
N ILE A 43 0.28 -7.82 -7.16
CA ILE A 43 -0.56 -8.98 -6.84
C ILE A 43 -1.88 -8.91 -7.64
N LEU A 44 -2.52 -7.74 -7.70
CA LEU A 44 -3.77 -7.55 -8.44
C LEU A 44 -3.62 -7.64 -9.97
N ASP A 45 -2.44 -7.30 -10.50
CA ASP A 45 -2.15 -7.40 -11.93
C ASP A 45 -1.67 -8.81 -12.34
N ASP A 46 -1.55 -9.77 -11.41
CA ASP A 46 -1.22 -11.17 -11.71
C ASP A 46 -2.47 -11.97 -12.08
N ASP A 47 -2.78 -12.00 -13.39
CA ASP A 47 -3.93 -12.71 -13.97
C ASP A 47 -3.91 -14.23 -13.72
N LYS A 48 -2.84 -14.79 -13.13
CA LYS A 48 -2.75 -16.21 -12.79
C LYS A 48 -3.33 -16.53 -11.42
N LEU A 49 -3.57 -15.53 -10.57
CA LEU A 49 -4.12 -15.71 -9.24
C LEU A 49 -5.64 -15.78 -9.30
N HIS A 50 -6.22 -16.77 -8.63
CA HIS A 50 -7.65 -16.78 -8.37
C HIS A 50 -8.01 -15.75 -7.28
N ASP A 51 -9.26 -15.31 -7.25
CA ASP A 51 -9.75 -14.25 -6.35
C ASP A 51 -9.35 -14.47 -4.88
N PHE A 52 -9.41 -15.72 -4.40
CA PHE A 52 -9.01 -16.06 -3.04
C PHE A 52 -7.49 -15.98 -2.82
N GLU A 53 -6.70 -16.50 -3.75
CA GLU A 53 -5.22 -16.46 -3.68
C GLU A 53 -4.70 -15.01 -3.74
N CYS A 54 -5.38 -14.15 -4.52
CA CYS A 54 -5.10 -12.73 -4.57
C CYS A 54 -5.31 -12.07 -3.20
N ILE A 55 -6.43 -12.38 -2.52
CA ILE A 55 -6.73 -11.84 -1.19
C ILE A 55 -5.73 -12.36 -0.15
N GLU A 56 -5.43 -13.65 -0.15
CA GLU A 56 -4.46 -14.27 0.76
C GLU A 56 -3.09 -13.62 0.63
N LYS A 57 -2.59 -13.41 -0.60
CA LYS A 57 -1.30 -12.75 -0.81
C LYS A 57 -1.26 -11.30 -0.33
N ILE A 58 -2.37 -10.57 -0.45
CA ILE A 58 -2.46 -9.19 0.09
C ILE A 58 -2.39 -9.21 1.61
N VAL A 59 -3.09 -10.16 2.25
CA VAL A 59 -3.06 -10.32 3.71
C VAL A 59 -1.64 -10.64 4.18
N VAL A 60 -0.99 -11.64 3.58
CA VAL A 60 0.40 -12.02 3.91
C VAL A 60 1.36 -10.85 3.73
N LEU A 61 1.19 -10.04 2.68
CA LEU A 61 2.00 -8.84 2.46
C LEU A 61 1.82 -7.82 3.61
N LEU A 62 0.59 -7.58 4.06
CA LEU A 62 0.31 -6.65 5.15
C LEU A 62 0.84 -7.15 6.50
N GLU A 63 0.71 -8.44 6.78
CA GLU A 63 1.26 -9.09 7.96
C GLU A 63 2.79 -8.97 8.01
N ASN A 64 3.47 -9.20 6.87
CA ASN A 64 4.93 -9.05 6.75
C ASN A 64 5.41 -7.61 7.01
N ILE A 65 4.56 -6.62 6.77
CA ILE A 65 4.84 -5.20 7.03
C ILE A 65 4.51 -4.83 8.49
N GLY A 66 4.00 -5.77 9.28
CA GLY A 66 3.64 -5.59 10.69
C GLY A 66 2.20 -5.08 10.91
N SER A 67 1.39 -5.06 9.86
CA SER A 67 -0.05 -4.80 9.96
C SER A 67 -0.78 -6.13 10.18
N ASP A 68 -0.72 -6.65 11.40
CA ASP A 68 -1.59 -7.75 11.82
C ASP A 68 -3.04 -7.26 11.73
N GLY A 69 -3.83 -7.87 10.83
CA GLY A 69 -5.25 -7.54 10.62
C GLY A 69 -6.13 -7.84 11.85
N GLY A 70 -5.51 -8.26 12.96
CA GLY A 70 -6.11 -8.53 14.25
C GLY A 70 -6.74 -9.92 14.28
N SER A 71 -7.71 -10.14 15.17
CA SER A 71 -8.31 -11.45 15.39
C SER A 71 -9.26 -11.93 14.28
N ARG A 72 -9.23 -11.34 13.09
CA ARG A 72 -10.13 -11.67 11.98
C ARG A 72 -9.58 -12.75 11.04
N HIS A 73 -8.39 -13.29 11.33
CA HIS A 73 -7.71 -14.34 10.55
C HIS A 73 -8.08 -15.77 10.96
N ASP A 74 -9.13 -15.98 11.77
CA ASP A 74 -9.73 -17.32 11.91
C ASP A 74 -10.51 -17.65 10.62
N PHE A 75 -9.80 -18.09 9.59
CA PHE A 75 -10.36 -18.82 8.45
C PHE A 75 -10.61 -20.31 8.81
N SER A 76 -11.07 -20.55 10.05
CA SER A 76 -11.47 -21.87 10.56
C SER A 76 -12.85 -22.29 10.05
#